data_AF-A0A0P4UTA3-F1
#
_entry.id   AF-A0A0P4UTA3-F1
#
_cell.length_a   1.000
_cell.length_b   1.000
_cell.length_c   1.000
_cell.angle_alpha   90.00
_cell.angle_beta   90.00
_cell.angle_gamma   90.00
#
_symmetry.space_group_name_H-M   'P 1'
#
loop_
_entity.id
_entity.type
_entity.pdbx_description
1 polymer ?
#
loop_
_entity_poly.entity_id
_entity_poly.type
_entity_poly.pdbx_seq_one_letter_code
_entity_poly.pdbx_strand_id
1 'polypeptide(L)'
;MADIYVAIRNQDRVAMPAISGEFVIVLVTRSGQFVDQLPASMLGGMALFQDLAGGQYTVIVRHSELNPIEARHDLEIPGNAIVGLRFNYNEPERRLLGIDMEVDYLP
;
A
#
# COMPACT_ATOMS: atom_id res chain seq x y z
N MET A 1 -17.19 -6.75 -6.67
CA MET A 1 -15.79 -7.08 -6.35
C MET A 1 -15.05 -5.78 -6.19
N ALA A 2 -14.00 -5.77 -5.40
CA ALA A 2 -13.27 -4.55 -5.04
C ALA A 2 -11.77 -4.72 -5.27
N ASP A 3 -11.09 -3.60 -5.51
CA ASP A 3 -9.66 -3.58 -5.77
C ASP A 3 -8.96 -2.65 -4.78
N ILE A 4 -7.72 -2.99 -4.41
CA ILE A 4 -6.83 -2.10 -3.65
C ILE A 4 -5.62 -1.79 -4.52
N TYR A 5 -5.40 -0.50 -4.74
CA TYR A 5 -4.18 0.02 -5.31
C TYR A 5 -3.30 0.61 -4.22
N VAL A 6 -2.04 0.22 -4.17
CA VAL A 6 -1.06 0.75 -3.22
C VAL A 6 0.05 1.47 -3.97
N ALA A 7 0.28 2.73 -3.63
CA ALA A 7 1.32 3.57 -4.20
C ALA A 7 2.34 3.98 -3.13
N ILE A 8 3.61 3.80 -3.45
CA ILE A 8 4.74 4.24 -2.64
C ILE A 8 5.33 5.51 -3.26
N ARG A 9 5.33 6.61 -2.51
CA ARG A 9 5.72 7.92 -3.01
C ARG A 9 6.72 8.59 -2.07
N ASN A 10 7.64 9.37 -2.65
CA ASN A 10 8.48 10.27 -1.86
C ASN A 10 7.75 11.59 -1.53
N GLN A 11 8.42 12.50 -0.84
CA GLN A 11 7.86 13.79 -0.41
C GLN A 11 7.40 14.68 -1.58
N ASP A 12 7.94 14.45 -2.78
CA ASP A 12 7.61 15.19 -4.00
C ASP A 12 6.52 14.48 -4.83
N ARG A 13 5.87 13.47 -4.24
CA ARG A 13 4.83 12.63 -4.88
C ARG A 13 5.32 11.84 -6.09
N VAL A 14 6.63 11.66 -6.23
CA VAL A 14 7.23 10.82 -7.27
C VAL A 14 7.22 9.38 -6.78
N ALA A 15 7.01 8.43 -7.69
CA ALA A 15 7.21 7.01 -7.41
C ALA A 15 8.61 6.83 -6.83
N MET A 16 8.70 6.34 -5.58
CA MET A 16 9.95 6.32 -4.83
C MET A 16 10.95 5.38 -5.51
N PRO A 17 11.96 5.90 -6.23
CA PRO A 17 12.74 5.11 -7.17
C PRO A 17 14.11 4.70 -6.61
N ALA A 18 14.54 5.22 -5.44
CA ALA A 18 15.95 5.28 -5.07
C ALA A 18 16.27 4.81 -3.65
N ILE A 19 15.69 3.69 -3.22
CA ILE A 19 16.20 2.95 -2.05
C ILE A 19 16.62 1.54 -2.46
N SER A 20 17.71 1.07 -1.87
CA SER A 20 18.23 -0.27 -2.11
C SER A 20 17.30 -1.29 -1.45
N GLY A 21 16.79 -2.22 -2.24
CA GLY A 21 15.81 -3.22 -1.80
C GLY A 21 14.53 -3.17 -2.62
N GLU A 22 13.61 -4.06 -2.28
CA GLU A 22 12.30 -4.15 -2.91
C GLU A 22 11.24 -3.84 -1.87
N PHE A 23 10.27 -3.00 -2.24
CA PHE A 23 9.07 -2.81 -1.45
C PHE A 23 8.19 -4.04 -1.57
N VAL A 24 7.87 -4.63 -0.43
CA VAL A 24 6.95 -5.76 -0.36
C VAL A 24 5.67 -5.30 0.29
N ILE A 25 4.55 -5.41 -0.42
CA ILE A 25 3.23 -5.06 0.08
C ILE A 25 2.51 -6.36 0.44
N VAL A 26 2.08 -6.47 1.68
CA VAL A 26 1.33 -7.62 2.20
C VAL A 26 -0.09 -7.18 2.49
N LEU A 27 -1.05 -7.96 2.02
CA LEU A 27 -2.46 -7.82 2.37
C LEU A 27 -2.84 -8.92 3.36
N VAL A 28 -3.41 -8.54 4.49
CA VAL A 28 -4.00 -9.46 5.45
C VAL A 28 -5.44 -9.06 5.74
N THR A 29 -6.27 -10.01 6.13
CA THR A 29 -7.57 -9.71 6.75
C THR A 29 -7.36 -9.10 8.13
N ARG A 30 -8.38 -8.43 8.69
CA ARG A 30 -8.30 -7.88 10.06
C ARG A 30 -8.00 -8.92 11.15
N SER A 31 -8.34 -10.19 10.93
CA SER A 31 -7.99 -11.29 11.85
C SER A 31 -6.51 -11.71 11.75
N GLY A 32 -5.73 -11.06 10.88
CA GLY A 32 -4.33 -11.36 10.64
C GLY A 32 -4.09 -12.51 9.66
N GLN A 33 -5.15 -13.05 9.04
CA GLN A 33 -4.97 -14.09 8.02
C GLN A 33 -4.38 -13.49 6.75
N PHE A 34 -3.31 -14.11 6.26
CA PHE A 34 -2.67 -13.76 5.00
C PHE A 34 -3.65 -13.87 3.83
N VAL A 35 -3.71 -12.83 3.00
CA VAL A 35 -4.48 -12.81 1.76
C VAL A 35 -3.52 -12.96 0.58
N ASP A 36 -2.59 -12.02 0.44
CA ASP A 36 -1.62 -12.01 -0.67
C ASP A 36 -0.40 -11.13 -0.36
N GLN A 37 0.66 -11.26 -1.16
CA GLN A 37 1.85 -10.42 -1.11
C GLN A 37 2.36 -10.12 -2.52
N LEU A 38 2.55 -8.83 -2.81
CA LEU A 38 3.04 -8.36 -4.09
C LEU A 38 4.26 -7.45 -3.92
N PRO A 39 5.27 -7.55 -4.80
CA PRO A 39 6.31 -6.54 -4.87
C PRO A 39 5.73 -5.25 -5.47
N ALA A 40 6.26 -4.10 -5.04
CA ALA A 40 5.99 -2.86 -5.76
C ALA A 40 6.68 -2.90 -7.13
N SER A 41 5.95 -2.56 -8.18
CA SER A 41 6.52 -2.38 -9.51
C SER A 41 7.69 -1.39 -9.50
N MET A 42 8.82 -1.77 -10.10
CA MET A 42 10.04 -0.92 -10.11
C MET A 42 9.83 0.45 -10.77
N LEU A 43 8.97 0.52 -11.80
CA LEU A 43 8.72 1.77 -12.53
C LEU A 43 7.69 2.68 -11.84
N GLY A 44 6.71 2.09 -11.16
CA GLY A 44 5.57 2.81 -10.61
C GLY A 44 5.57 2.94 -9.10
N GLY A 45 6.39 2.15 -8.39
CA GLY A 45 6.30 2.00 -6.93
C GLY A 45 4.89 1.57 -6.51
N MET A 46 4.30 0.62 -7.24
CA MET A 46 2.87 0.30 -7.15
C MET A 46 2.59 -1.19 -7.06
N ALA A 47 1.57 -1.57 -6.29
CA ALA A 47 0.99 -2.90 -6.26
C ALA A 47 -0.54 -2.81 -6.38
N LEU A 48 -1.17 -3.82 -7.00
CA LEU A 48 -2.61 -3.89 -7.23
C LEU A 48 -3.13 -5.26 -6.78
N PHE A 49 -4.00 -5.25 -5.77
CA PHE A 49 -4.77 -6.43 -5.36
C PHE A 49 -6.14 -6.32 -6.00
N GLN A 50 -6.53 -7.34 -6.77
CA GLN A 50 -7.79 -7.34 -7.51
C GLN A 50 -8.76 -8.36 -6.94
N ASP A 51 -10.01 -8.21 -7.33
CA ASP A 51 -11.02 -9.25 -7.14
C ASP A 51 -11.29 -9.60 -5.66
N LEU A 52 -11.11 -8.61 -4.77
CA LEU A 52 -11.31 -8.77 -3.34
C LEU A 52 -12.80 -8.75 -2.99
N ALA A 53 -13.13 -9.52 -1.96
CA ALA A 53 -14.41 -9.41 -1.28
C ALA A 53 -14.46 -8.10 -0.47
N GLY A 54 -15.66 -7.55 -0.30
CA GLY A 54 -15.85 -6.46 0.66
C GLY A 54 -15.56 -6.92 2.08
N GLY A 55 -14.90 -6.09 2.89
CA GLY A 55 -14.50 -6.46 4.24
C GLY A 55 -13.39 -5.60 4.82
N GLN A 56 -12.84 -6.04 5.95
CA GLN A 56 -11.80 -5.33 6.68
C GLN A 56 -10.42 -5.98 6.46
N TYR A 57 -9.48 -5.15 6.05
CA TYR A 57 -8.14 -5.55 5.66
C TYR A 57 -7.09 -4.67 6.34
N THR A 58 -5.87 -5.18 6.40
CA THR A 58 -4.67 -4.41 6.76
C THR A 58 -3.68 -4.53 5.60
N VAL A 59 -3.24 -3.38 5.09
CA VAL A 59 -2.14 -3.28 4.13
C VAL A 59 -0.87 -2.97 4.89
N ILE A 60 0.16 -3.78 4.63
CA ILE A 60 1.47 -3.66 5.26
C ILE A 60 2.51 -3.42 4.17
N VAL A 61 3.15 -2.27 4.19
CA VAL A 61 4.30 -1.96 3.32
C VAL A 61 5.58 -2.26 4.10
N ARG A 62 6.45 -3.09 3.52
CA ARG A 62 7.71 -3.52 4.12
C ARG A 62 8.89 -3.06 3.27
N HIS A 63 9.88 -2.49 3.94
CA HIS A 63 11.18 -2.20 3.34
C HIS A 63 12.26 -2.11 4.43
N SER A 64 13.36 -2.84 4.27
CA SER A 64 14.41 -2.98 5.31
C SER A 64 15.12 -1.66 5.63
N GLU A 65 15.20 -0.75 4.67
CA GLU A 65 15.90 0.52 4.83
C GLU A 65 15.02 1.68 5.34
N LEU A 66 13.71 1.46 5.54
CA LEU A 66 12.79 2.52 5.96
C LEU A 66 12.55 2.51 7.46
N ASN A 67 12.11 3.67 7.97
CA ASN A 67 11.65 3.87 9.32
C ASN A 67 10.19 4.35 9.33
N PRO A 68 9.24 3.52 9.78
CA PRO A 68 9.43 2.14 10.24
C PRO A 68 9.73 1.18 9.07
N ILE A 69 10.34 0.03 9.37
CA ILE A 69 10.58 -1.05 8.39
C ILE A 69 9.27 -1.69 7.89
N GLU A 70 8.20 -1.56 8.69
CA GLU A 70 6.84 -1.94 8.35
C GLU A 70 5.90 -0.76 8.63
N ALA A 71 5.21 -0.29 7.60
CA ALA A 71 4.10 0.66 7.73
C ALA A 71 2.79 -0.09 7.56
N ARG A 72 1.83 0.11 8.47
CA ARG A 72 0.53 -0.58 8.47
C ARG A 72 -0.60 0.42 8.26
N HIS A 73 -1.61 0.01 7.51
CA HIS A 73 -2.86 0.75 7.37
C HIS A 73 -4.05 -0.21 7.39
N ASP A 74 -4.96 0.01 8.34
CA ASP A 74 -6.21 -0.73 8.41
C ASP A 74 -7.27 0.01 7.57
N LEU A 75 -8.02 -0.74 6.77
CA LEU A 75 -9.09 -0.20 5.94
C LEU A 75 -10.29 -1.13 5.88
N GLU A 76 -11.44 -0.54 5.56
CA GLU A 76 -12.64 -1.25 5.21
C GLU A 76 -12.96 -0.98 3.74
N ILE A 77 -13.22 -2.06 3.00
CA ILE A 77 -13.43 -2.02 1.56
C ILE A 77 -14.89 -2.37 1.29
N PRO A 78 -15.67 -1.45 0.69
CA PRO A 78 -16.98 -1.77 0.15
C PRO A 78 -16.87 -2.81 -0.96
N GLY A 79 -17.81 -3.75 -1.06
CA GLY A 79 -17.77 -4.83 -2.07
C GLY A 79 -17.86 -4.38 -3.55
N ASN A 80 -17.96 -3.08 -3.80
CA ASN A 80 -18.05 -2.41 -5.10
C ASN A 80 -17.22 -1.12 -5.13
N ALA A 81 -15.95 -1.18 -4.72
CA ALA A 81 -15.09 0.01 -4.69
C ALA A 81 -13.66 -0.29 -5.15
N ILE A 82 -12.98 0.77 -5.59
CA ILE A 82 -11.54 0.80 -5.76
C ILE A 82 -10.99 1.66 -4.62
N VAL A 83 -10.06 1.12 -3.84
CA VAL A 83 -9.40 1.84 -2.76
C VAL A 83 -7.96 2.13 -3.13
N GLY A 84 -7.61 3.41 -3.18
CA GLY A 84 -6.24 3.88 -3.37
C GLY A 84 -5.58 4.20 -2.04
N LEU A 85 -4.48 3.53 -1.72
CA LEU A 85 -3.60 3.84 -0.58
C LEU A 85 -2.29 4.42 -1.07
N ARG A 86 -1.85 5.53 -0.48
CA ARG A 86 -0.58 6.14 -0.78
C ARG A 86 0.27 6.25 0.48
N PHE A 87 1.38 5.52 0.51
CA PHE A 87 2.38 5.63 1.56
C PHE A 87 3.40 6.68 1.13
N ASN A 88 3.40 7.83 1.80
CA ASN A 88 4.28 8.94 1.51
C ASN A 88 5.49 8.89 2.44
N TYR A 89 6.69 8.84 1.89
CA TYR A 89 7.94 8.80 2.64
C TYR A 89 8.77 10.06 2.37
N ASN A 90 9.48 10.53 3.38
CA ASN A 90 10.63 11.39 3.18
C ASN A 90 11.78 10.48 2.75
N GLU A 91 12.18 10.58 1.50
CA GLU A 91 13.19 9.71 0.91
C GLU A 91 14.59 9.94 1.52
N PRO A 92 15.08 11.19 1.68
CA PRO A 92 16.35 11.46 2.34
C PRO A 92 16.46 10.91 3.78
N GLU A 93 15.40 11.08 4.57
CA GLU A 93 15.34 10.64 5.97
C GLU A 93 14.80 9.21 6.13
N ARG A 94 14.40 8.58 5.01
CA ARG A 94 13.83 7.23 4.96
C ARG A 94 12.65 7.03 5.91
N ARG A 95 11.85 8.08 6.10
CA ARG A 95 10.82 8.15 7.15
C ARG A 95 9.42 8.23 6.57
N LEU A 96 8.48 7.45 7.09
CA LEU A 96 7.07 7.60 6.73
C LEU A 96 6.55 8.98 7.16
N LEU A 97 5.99 9.74 6.22
CA LEU A 97 5.36 11.04 6.46
C LEU A 97 3.86 10.90 6.72
N GLY A 98 3.21 9.99 6.03
CA GLY A 98 1.78 9.78 6.17
C GLY A 98 1.24 8.77 5.17
N ILE A 99 -0.01 8.36 5.39
CA ILE A 99 -0.73 7.43 4.54
C ILE A 99 -2.03 8.12 4.13
N ASP A 100 -2.20 8.34 2.83
CA ASP A 100 -3.44 8.87 2.27
C ASP A 100 -4.30 7.73 1.76
N MET A 101 -5.62 7.87 1.90
CA MET A 101 -6.60 6.91 1.38
C MET A 101 -7.65 7.63 0.53
N GLU A 102 -7.97 7.05 -0.60
CA GLU A 102 -9.03 7.47 -1.52
C GLU A 102 -9.91 6.27 -1.85
N VAL A 103 -11.22 6.48 -1.96
CA VAL A 103 -12.20 5.41 -2.22
C VAL A 103 -13.12 5.86 -3.34
N ASP A 104 -13.10 5.11 -4.44
CA ASP A 104 -13.95 5.30 -5.60
C ASP A 104 -14.99 4.18 -5.68
N TYR A 105 -16.27 4.54 -5.60
CA TYR A 105 -17.36 3.57 -5.70
C TYR A 105 -17.66 3.25 -7.17
N LEU A 106 -17.73 1.96 -7.46
CA LEU A 106 -18.14 1.46 -8.76
C LEU A 106 -19.68 1.44 -8.85
N PRO A 107 -20.25 1.83 -10.00
CA PRO A 107 -21.68 1.91 -10.23
C PRO A 107 -22.38 0.54 -10.16
#